data_AF-A0A388P4G2-F1
#
_entry.id   AF-A0A388P4G2-F1
#
_cell.length_a   1.000
_cell.length_b   1.000
_cell.length_c   1.000
_cell.angle_alpha   90.00
_cell.angle_beta   90.00
_cell.angle_gamma   90.00
#
_symmetry.space_group_name_H-M   'P 1'
#
loop_
_entity.id
_entity.type
_entity.pdbx_description
1 polymer ?
#
loop_
_entity_poly.entity_id
_entity_poly.type
_entity_poly.pdbx_seq_one_letter_code
_entity_poly.pdbx_strand_id
1 'polypeptide(L)'
;MKSKKELKYIAAFTSQATLIVLIASFALISFPLVSPSSKYQIQILELASANGAEFDPIKALETLAVKGRAPKMGYSRSAFGPAWADVDRNGCDTRNDILKRDLTQVTFRAKTRDCVVESGVLLDPFSGESINFQRGEKTSALVSDRSCCCVI
;
A
#
# COMPACT_ATOMS: atom_id res chain seq x y z
N MET A 1 -24.54 -20.92 59.82
CA MET A 1 -25.76 -20.97 58.98
C MET A 1 -25.94 -19.60 58.32
N LYS A 2 -25.30 -19.37 57.16
CA LYS A 2 -25.45 -18.09 56.43
C LYS A 2 -26.85 -18.08 55.82
N SER A 3 -27.67 -17.13 56.27
CA SER A 3 -29.10 -17.03 56.00
C SER A 3 -29.41 -17.12 54.51
N LYS A 4 -30.38 -17.97 54.13
CA LYS A 4 -30.89 -18.13 52.74
C LYS A 4 -31.32 -16.82 52.07
N LYS A 5 -31.49 -15.74 52.84
CA LYS A 5 -31.87 -14.41 52.36
C LYS A 5 -30.72 -13.65 51.70
N GLU A 6 -29.50 -13.78 52.21
CA GLU A 6 -28.30 -13.10 51.69
C GLU A 6 -27.85 -13.66 50.33
N LEU A 7 -27.90 -15.00 50.17
CA LEU A 7 -27.55 -15.67 48.91
C LEU A 7 -28.53 -15.37 47.77
N LYS A 8 -29.81 -15.13 48.08
CA LYS A 8 -30.83 -14.76 47.07
C LYS A 8 -30.67 -13.32 46.59
N TYR A 9 -30.23 -12.40 47.44
CA TYR A 9 -30.08 -10.98 47.09
C TYR A 9 -28.89 -10.75 46.14
N ILE A 10 -27.78 -11.45 46.38
CA ILE A 10 -26.57 -11.38 45.53
C ILE A 10 -26.83 -11.98 44.14
N ALA A 11 -27.55 -13.11 44.06
CA ALA A 11 -27.87 -13.77 42.78
C ALA A 11 -28.88 -12.98 41.91
N ALA A 12 -29.79 -12.21 42.53
CA ALA A 12 -30.74 -11.37 41.81
C ALA A 12 -30.08 -10.12 41.21
N PHE A 13 -29.11 -9.53 41.92
CA PHE A 13 -28.42 -8.30 41.48
C PHE A 13 -27.44 -8.56 40.32
N THR A 14 -26.79 -9.72 40.30
CA THR A 14 -25.86 -10.12 39.22
C THR A 14 -26.56 -10.45 37.90
N SER A 15 -27.84 -10.86 37.93
CA SER A 15 -28.62 -11.21 36.73
C SER A 15 -29.14 -9.98 35.98
N GLN A 16 -29.56 -8.94 36.69
CA GLN A 16 -30.01 -7.68 36.06
C GLN A 16 -28.84 -6.89 35.46
N ALA A 17 -27.68 -6.90 36.11
CA ALA A 17 -26.48 -6.20 35.62
C ALA A 17 -25.89 -6.84 34.35
N THR A 18 -25.89 -8.18 34.23
CA THR A 18 -25.38 -8.88 33.03
C THR A 18 -26.34 -8.75 31.85
N LEU A 19 -27.65 -8.72 32.09
CA LEU A 19 -28.66 -8.48 31.05
C LEU A 19 -28.53 -7.07 30.46
N ILE A 20 -28.36 -6.04 31.29
CA ILE A 20 -28.18 -4.65 30.85
C ILE A 20 -26.87 -4.49 30.05
N VAL A 21 -25.78 -5.12 30.49
CA VAL A 21 -24.49 -5.08 29.78
C VAL A 21 -24.56 -5.81 28.42
N LEU A 22 -25.28 -6.93 28.34
CA LEU A 22 -25.49 -7.66 27.08
C LEU A 22 -26.42 -6.91 26.11
N ILE A 23 -27.47 -6.25 26.62
CA ILE A 23 -28.35 -5.41 25.79
C ILE A 23 -27.62 -4.17 25.29
N ALA A 24 -26.79 -3.52 26.13
CA ALA A 24 -26.00 -2.36 25.74
C ALA A 24 -24.92 -2.70 24.69
N SER A 25 -24.29 -3.88 24.80
CA SER A 25 -23.33 -4.35 23.79
C SER A 25 -24.00 -4.80 22.49
N PHE A 26 -25.20 -5.38 22.54
CA PHE A 26 -25.98 -5.68 21.34
C PHE A 26 -26.51 -4.43 20.64
N ALA A 27 -26.87 -3.38 21.40
CA ALA A 27 -27.25 -2.07 20.86
C ALA A 27 -26.09 -1.35 20.18
N LEU A 28 -24.87 -1.42 20.72
CA LEU A 28 -23.68 -0.84 20.07
C LEU A 28 -23.27 -1.55 18.76
N ILE A 29 -23.58 -2.84 18.63
CA ILE A 29 -23.27 -3.64 17.42
C ILE A 29 -24.42 -3.55 16.39
N SER A 30 -25.65 -3.24 16.82
CA SER A 30 -26.85 -3.21 15.97
C SER A 30 -27.39 -1.80 15.69
N PHE A 31 -26.62 -0.74 15.94
CA PHE A 31 -26.87 0.55 15.29
C PHE A 31 -26.27 0.47 13.88
N PRO A 32 -27.06 0.16 12.83
CA PRO A 32 -26.58 0.46 11.49
C PRO A 32 -26.26 1.95 11.45
N LEU A 33 -25.11 2.29 10.86
CA LEU A 33 -24.76 3.64 10.44
C LEU A 33 -25.82 4.17 9.44
N VAL A 34 -27.03 4.47 9.90
CA VAL A 34 -27.99 5.27 9.14
C VAL A 34 -27.66 6.73 9.47
N SER A 35 -26.54 7.18 8.93
CA SER A 35 -26.29 8.59 8.75
C SER A 35 -27.33 9.12 7.73
N PRO A 36 -27.87 10.34 7.90
CA PRO A 36 -28.76 10.96 6.92
C PRO A 36 -28.06 11.31 5.59
N SER A 37 -26.79 10.96 5.41
CA SER A 37 -26.01 11.21 4.19
C SER A 37 -26.35 10.28 3.01
N SER A 38 -27.05 9.17 3.27
CA SER A 38 -27.31 8.12 2.26
C SER A 38 -28.10 8.59 1.04
N LYS A 39 -29.02 9.57 1.16
CA LYS A 39 -29.81 10.05 0.01
C LYS A 39 -29.05 10.99 -0.93
N TYR A 40 -27.98 11.65 -0.47
CA TYR A 40 -27.20 12.59 -1.29
C TYR A 40 -25.95 11.96 -1.91
N GLN A 41 -25.49 10.81 -1.40
CA GLN A 41 -24.32 10.11 -1.91
C GLN A 41 -24.55 9.46 -3.28
N ILE A 42 -25.78 9.02 -3.59
CA ILE A 42 -26.08 8.39 -4.89
C ILE A 42 -26.14 9.42 -6.03
N GLN A 43 -26.62 10.64 -5.76
CA GLN A 43 -26.72 11.71 -6.76
C GLN A 43 -25.34 12.19 -7.25
N ILE A 44 -24.32 12.15 -6.40
CA ILE A 44 -22.97 12.63 -6.73
C ILE A 44 -22.21 11.65 -7.64
N LEU A 45 -22.51 10.34 -7.57
CA LEU A 45 -21.84 9.33 -8.41
C LEU A 45 -22.35 9.37 -9.87
N GLU A 46 -23.65 9.65 -10.07
CA GLU A 46 -24.28 9.75 -11.40
C GLU A 46 -23.76 10.97 -12.19
N LEU A 47 -23.61 12.13 -11.53
CA LEU A 47 -23.08 13.37 -12.14
C LEU A 47 -21.57 13.31 -12.38
N ALA A 48 -20.81 12.62 -11.51
CA ALA A 48 -19.39 12.36 -11.73
C ALA A 48 -19.16 11.34 -12.86
N SER A 49 -20.04 10.35 -13.01
CA SER A 49 -20.01 9.38 -14.12
C SER A 49 -20.36 10.05 -15.47
N ALA A 50 -21.34 10.95 -15.49
CA ALA A 50 -21.71 11.71 -16.69
C ALA A 50 -20.59 12.65 -17.17
N ASN A 51 -19.76 13.18 -16.26
CA ASN A 51 -18.59 14.01 -16.59
C ASN A 51 -17.30 13.19 -16.80
N GLY A 52 -17.27 11.93 -16.33
CA GLY A 52 -16.14 11.01 -16.51
C GLY A 52 -16.22 10.19 -17.80
N ALA A 53 -17.35 10.22 -18.50
CA ALA A 53 -17.63 9.38 -19.66
C ALA A 53 -17.00 9.84 -20.99
N GLU A 54 -16.27 10.96 -21.02
CA GLU A 54 -15.64 11.44 -22.26
C GLU A 54 -14.16 11.81 -22.10
N PHE A 55 -13.42 11.07 -21.28
CA PHE A 55 -11.96 11.04 -21.40
C PHE A 55 -11.54 9.71 -22.03
N ASP A 56 -11.23 9.75 -23.31
CA ASP A 56 -10.58 8.65 -24.00
C ASP A 56 -9.06 8.82 -23.85
N PRO A 57 -8.40 8.10 -22.91
CA PRO A 57 -6.97 8.24 -22.68
C PRO A 57 -6.16 7.89 -23.93
N ILE A 58 -6.64 6.99 -24.78
CA ILE A 58 -5.94 6.61 -26.01
C ILE A 58 -5.93 7.79 -26.98
N LYS A 59 -7.09 8.42 -27.23
CA LYS A 59 -7.15 9.65 -28.04
C LYS A 59 -6.31 10.78 -27.47
N ALA A 60 -6.29 10.94 -26.13
CA ALA A 60 -5.44 11.95 -25.50
C ALA A 60 -3.94 11.67 -25.76
N LEU A 61 -3.50 10.42 -25.66
CA LEU A 61 -2.13 10.00 -25.97
C LEU A 61 -1.77 10.27 -27.44
N GLU A 62 -2.68 10.03 -28.37
CA GLU A 62 -2.48 10.29 -29.80
C GLU A 62 -2.23 11.77 -30.12
N THR A 63 -2.72 12.69 -29.29
CA THR A 63 -2.47 14.14 -29.46
C THR A 63 -1.11 14.60 -28.96
N LEU A 64 -0.35 13.76 -28.25
CA LEU A 64 0.98 14.12 -27.74
C LEU A 64 1.99 14.20 -28.89
N ALA A 65 2.60 15.36 -29.07
CA ALA A 65 3.64 15.55 -30.07
C ALA A 65 4.89 14.71 -29.73
N VAL A 66 5.20 13.72 -30.56
CA VAL A 66 6.44 12.93 -30.44
C VAL A 66 7.63 13.78 -30.87
N LYS A 67 8.51 14.11 -29.92
CA LYS A 67 9.74 14.83 -30.21
C LYS A 67 10.85 13.84 -30.57
N GLY A 68 11.66 14.20 -31.57
CA GLY A 68 12.90 13.50 -31.88
C GLY A 68 13.92 13.60 -30.73
N ARG A 69 15.01 12.83 -30.83
CA ARG A 69 16.04 12.77 -29.78
C ARG A 69 16.67 14.16 -29.57
N ALA A 70 16.50 14.71 -28.38
CA ALA A 70 17.20 15.92 -27.98
C ALA A 70 18.73 15.68 -27.88
N PRO A 71 19.57 16.69 -28.14
CA PRO A 71 21.00 16.60 -27.88
C PRO A 71 21.24 16.25 -26.41
N LYS A 72 22.16 15.33 -26.11
CA LYS A 72 22.54 14.98 -24.72
C LYS A 72 23.42 16.07 -24.06
N MET A 73 23.36 17.31 -24.54
CA MET A 73 24.16 18.42 -24.08
C MET A 73 23.62 18.90 -22.73
N GLY A 74 24.49 19.05 -21.73
CA GLY A 74 24.11 19.54 -20.40
C GLY A 74 23.67 18.48 -19.39
N TYR A 75 23.51 17.21 -19.80
CA TYR A 75 23.34 16.12 -18.85
C TYR A 75 24.69 15.72 -18.25
N SER A 76 24.83 15.82 -16.93
CA SER A 76 25.92 15.19 -16.18
C SER A 76 25.36 14.37 -15.03
N ARG A 77 25.71 13.09 -14.96
CA ARG A 77 25.28 12.21 -13.86
C ARG A 77 25.77 12.70 -12.51
N SER A 78 26.95 13.32 -12.46
CA SER A 78 27.53 13.85 -11.22
C SER A 78 26.76 15.03 -10.64
N ALA A 79 25.93 15.72 -11.44
CA ALA A 79 25.11 16.83 -10.96
C ALA A 79 24.01 16.40 -9.99
N PHE A 80 23.65 15.11 -9.97
CA PHE A 80 22.59 14.55 -9.11
C PHE A 80 23.12 13.97 -7.80
N GLY A 81 24.41 14.17 -7.50
CA GLY A 81 25.05 13.67 -6.30
C GLY A 81 25.49 12.21 -6.38
N PRO A 82 25.93 11.64 -5.24
CA PRO A 82 26.37 10.25 -5.17
C PRO A 82 25.25 9.29 -5.55
N ALA A 83 25.58 8.27 -6.34
CA ALA A 83 24.62 7.23 -6.67
C ALA A 83 24.18 6.49 -5.40
N TRP A 84 22.88 6.49 -5.12
CA TRP A 84 22.30 5.85 -3.93
C TRP A 84 22.88 6.40 -2.63
N ALA A 85 22.90 7.73 -2.50
CA ALA A 85 23.26 8.35 -1.24
C ALA A 85 22.36 7.86 -0.10
N ASP A 86 22.92 7.69 1.09
CA ASP A 86 22.14 7.48 2.31
C ASP A 86 21.54 8.83 2.74
N VAL A 87 20.30 9.09 2.32
CA VAL A 87 19.62 10.38 2.52
C VAL A 87 19.05 10.54 3.93
N ASP A 88 18.67 9.43 4.59
CA ASP A 88 18.08 9.44 5.92
C ASP A 88 19.11 9.19 7.05
N ARG A 89 20.35 8.89 6.67
CA ARG A 89 21.53 8.67 7.53
C ARG A 89 21.35 7.47 8.46
N ASN A 90 20.64 6.44 8.01
CA ASN A 90 20.43 5.21 8.77
C ASN A 90 21.60 4.20 8.63
N GLY A 91 22.52 4.44 7.70
CA GLY A 91 23.68 3.59 7.40
C GLY A 91 23.47 2.56 6.29
N CYS A 92 22.32 2.60 5.61
CA CYS A 92 21.99 1.85 4.40
C CYS A 92 21.89 2.83 3.21
N ASP A 93 22.17 2.37 2.00
CA ASP A 93 21.93 3.20 0.81
C ASP A 93 20.43 3.22 0.44
N THR A 94 19.97 4.30 -0.21
CA THR A 94 18.56 4.43 -0.63
C THR A 94 18.06 3.25 -1.46
N ARG A 95 18.94 2.57 -2.22
CA ARG A 95 18.53 1.39 -3.00
C ARG A 95 18.07 0.28 -2.05
N ASN A 96 18.89 -0.02 -1.06
CA ASN A 96 18.62 -1.07 -0.10
C ASN A 96 17.43 -0.71 0.81
N ASP A 97 17.23 0.56 1.12
CA ASP A 97 16.02 1.01 1.84
C ASP A 97 14.75 0.71 1.04
N ILE A 98 14.74 1.03 -0.26
CA ILE A 98 13.61 0.75 -1.14
C ILE A 98 13.40 -0.75 -1.31
N LEU A 99 14.48 -1.53 -1.53
CA LEU A 99 14.38 -2.98 -1.65
C LEU A 99 13.83 -3.62 -0.36
N LYS A 100 14.25 -3.14 0.80
CA LYS A 100 13.77 -3.62 2.10
C LYS A 100 12.29 -3.29 2.33
N ARG A 101 11.82 -2.14 1.84
CA ARG A 101 10.41 -1.72 1.92
C ARG A 101 9.51 -2.53 0.99
N ASP A 102 9.95 -2.74 -0.25
CA ASP A 102 9.10 -3.24 -1.33
C ASP A 102 9.14 -4.76 -1.49
N LEU A 103 10.23 -5.41 -1.08
CA LEU A 103 10.35 -6.87 -1.18
C LEU A 103 9.73 -7.57 0.03
N THR A 104 9.13 -8.72 -0.25
CA THR A 104 8.73 -9.71 0.74
C THR A 104 9.73 -10.87 0.75
N GLN A 105 9.71 -11.70 1.80
CA GLN A 105 10.62 -12.86 1.92
C GLN A 105 12.11 -12.48 1.75
N VAL A 106 12.50 -11.37 2.36
CA VAL A 106 13.81 -10.73 2.16
C VAL A 106 14.92 -11.52 2.85
N THR A 107 16.00 -11.78 2.13
CA THR A 107 17.26 -12.27 2.72
C THR A 107 18.30 -11.16 2.72
N PHE A 108 18.88 -10.88 3.89
CA PHE A 108 19.95 -9.89 4.03
C PHE A 108 21.33 -10.55 4.00
N ARG A 109 22.32 -9.81 3.53
CA ARG A 109 23.72 -10.20 3.64
C ARG A 109 24.14 -10.20 5.11
N ALA A 110 24.76 -11.29 5.54
CA ALA A 110 25.30 -11.41 6.89
C ALA A 110 26.27 -10.25 7.21
N LYS A 111 26.26 -9.81 8.47
CA LYS A 111 27.12 -8.72 9.00
C LYS A 111 26.87 -7.34 8.37
N THR A 112 25.70 -7.11 7.78
CA THR A 112 25.33 -5.78 7.22
C THR A 112 24.25 -5.04 8.01
N ARG A 113 23.89 -5.51 9.21
CA ARG A 113 22.82 -4.93 10.04
C ARG A 113 21.49 -4.78 9.27
N ASP A 114 21.14 -5.81 8.50
CA ASP A 114 19.94 -5.84 7.67
C ASP A 114 19.81 -4.65 6.70
N CYS A 115 20.95 -4.18 6.17
CA CYS A 115 21.00 -3.20 5.09
C CYS A 115 21.05 -3.88 3.72
N VAL A 116 22.03 -4.75 3.47
CA VAL A 116 22.24 -5.23 2.08
C VAL A 116 21.29 -6.37 1.76
N VAL A 117 20.33 -6.11 0.87
CA VAL A 117 19.34 -7.12 0.43
C VAL A 117 19.96 -8.03 -0.63
N GLU A 118 20.05 -9.34 -0.36
CA GLU A 118 20.55 -10.36 -1.30
C GLU A 118 19.43 -10.89 -2.20
N SER A 119 18.24 -11.14 -1.65
CA SER A 119 17.10 -11.68 -2.40
C SER A 119 15.76 -11.31 -1.77
N GLY A 120 14.68 -11.46 -2.53
CA GLY A 120 13.30 -11.28 -2.08
C GLY A 120 12.31 -11.39 -3.23
N VAL A 121 11.02 -11.18 -2.94
CA VAL A 121 9.93 -11.25 -3.91
C VAL A 121 9.21 -9.91 -3.98
N LEU A 122 9.22 -9.29 -5.15
CA LEU A 122 8.45 -8.07 -5.44
C LEU A 122 7.09 -8.46 -6.01
N LEU A 123 6.02 -7.97 -5.37
CA LEU A 123 4.67 -8.02 -5.94
C LEU A 123 4.45 -6.68 -6.65
N ASP A 124 4.54 -6.67 -7.97
CA ASP A 124 4.44 -5.44 -8.75
C ASP A 124 2.96 -5.00 -8.85
N PRO A 125 2.58 -3.86 -8.26
CA PRO A 125 1.19 -3.38 -8.28
C PRO A 125 0.74 -2.93 -9.67
N PHE A 126 1.65 -2.70 -10.62
CA PHE A 126 1.34 -2.19 -11.94
C PHE A 126 1.14 -3.30 -12.97
N SER A 127 1.95 -4.36 -12.91
CA SER A 127 1.78 -5.54 -13.78
C SER A 127 0.93 -6.65 -13.15
N GLY A 128 0.79 -6.67 -11.82
CA GLY A 128 0.20 -7.78 -11.08
C GLY A 128 1.11 -9.02 -11.01
N GLU A 129 2.34 -8.94 -11.52
CA GLU A 129 3.29 -10.04 -11.54
C GLU A 129 4.05 -10.17 -10.21
N SER A 130 4.52 -11.39 -9.95
CA SER A 130 5.47 -11.68 -8.88
C SER A 130 6.87 -11.85 -9.45
N ILE A 131 7.80 -11.01 -9.00
CA ILE A 131 9.17 -10.93 -9.51
C ILE A 131 10.14 -11.35 -8.41
N ASN A 132 10.89 -12.43 -8.67
CA ASN A 132 11.97 -12.87 -7.78
C ASN A 132 13.21 -11.98 -7.99
N PHE A 133 13.54 -11.17 -6.98
CA PHE A 133 14.76 -10.39 -6.94
C PHE A 133 15.91 -11.23 -6.39
N GLN A 134 17.04 -11.24 -7.10
CA GLN A 134 18.29 -11.85 -6.66
C GLN A 134 19.46 -10.95 -7.03
N ARG A 135 20.15 -10.39 -6.05
CA ARG A 135 21.29 -9.49 -6.28
C ARG A 135 22.35 -10.17 -7.17
N GLY A 136 22.63 -9.54 -8.30
CA GLY A 136 23.67 -9.96 -9.25
C GLY A 136 23.65 -9.11 -10.52
N GLU A 137 24.61 -9.31 -11.43
CA GLU A 137 24.68 -8.53 -12.67
C GLU A 137 23.41 -8.65 -13.52
N LYS A 138 22.73 -9.81 -13.46
CA LYS A 138 21.56 -10.14 -14.29
C LYS A 138 20.24 -9.49 -13.85
N THR A 139 20.09 -9.06 -12.59
CA THR A 139 18.83 -8.42 -12.14
C THR A 139 18.59 -7.05 -12.75
N SER A 140 19.66 -6.35 -13.13
CA SER A 140 19.59 -5.04 -13.78
C SER A 140 18.92 -5.12 -15.16
N ALA A 141 19.13 -6.24 -15.86
CA ALA A 141 18.48 -6.50 -17.15
C ALA A 141 17.02 -6.94 -16.95
N LEU A 142 16.75 -7.88 -16.03
CA LEU A 142 15.40 -8.44 -15.91
C LEU A 142 14.32 -7.46 -15.42
N VAL A 143 14.70 -6.42 -14.66
CA VAL A 143 13.81 -5.32 -14.24
C VAL A 143 13.69 -4.23 -15.31
N SER A 144 14.72 -4.02 -16.14
CA SER A 144 14.71 -2.96 -17.16
C SER A 144 14.18 -3.41 -18.53
N ASP A 145 14.16 -4.72 -18.80
CA ASP A 145 14.02 -5.25 -20.17
C ASP A 145 12.63 -5.83 -20.48
N ARG A 146 11.67 -5.74 -19.54
CA ARG A 146 10.31 -6.32 -19.73
C ARG A 146 9.25 -5.37 -20.29
N SER A 147 9.60 -4.15 -20.72
CA SER A 147 8.57 -3.25 -21.26
C SER A 147 8.94 -2.31 -22.40
N CYS A 148 10.13 -2.40 -23.01
CA CYS A 148 10.40 -1.58 -24.20
C CYS A 148 11.42 -2.24 -25.14
N CYS A 149 11.03 -3.37 -25.73
CA CYS A 149 11.65 -3.83 -26.97
C CYS A 149 10.61 -3.70 -28.09
N CYS A 150 10.33 -2.46 -28.49
CA CYS A 150 9.73 -2.19 -29.78
C CYS A 150 10.89 -2.09 -30.77
N VAL A 151 11.22 -3.24 -31.38
CA VAL A 151 12.13 -3.32 -32.52
C VAL A 151 11.40 -2.72 -33.72
N ILE A 152 12.04 -1.72 -34.33
CA ILE A 152 11.63 -1.12 -35.61
C ILE A 152 11.83 -2.15 -36.72
#